data_AF-A0A966KLF2-F1
#
_entry.id   AF-A0A966KLF2-F1
#
_cell.length_a   1.000
_cell.length_b   1.000
_cell.length_c   1.000
_cell.angle_alpha   90.00
_cell.angle_beta   90.00
_cell.angle_gamma   90.00
#
_symmetry.space_group_name_H-M   'P 1'
#
loop_
_entity.id
_entity.type
_entity.pdbx_description
1 polymer ?
#
loop_
_entity_poly.entity_id
_entity_poly.type
_entity_poly.pdbx_seq_one_letter_code
_entity_poly.pdbx_strand_id
1 'polypeptide(L)'
;MLAPKFWYPENNEKSFSSLALIPFGHIYSLLSKLRMSKAVKKQFDIPIVCIGNLNAGGTGKTPTTISAAEFLRDRKYNVHIVSRGYGGNAMGPLSVNDTEHSADDVGDEALMLSAFAPTWVATKRSDGIQSAIKEGADIILLDDGFQDPSVYKDLSILTVNAKKGFGNNRCIPAGPLREKLSNGLERADVLISIGTETSQRTFKSIYKSYINMPLGIATLEVLNTGLS
;
A
#
# COMPACT_ATOMS: atom_id res chain seq x y z
N MET A 1 6.03 -10.66 -11.88
CA MET A 1 7.11 -11.51 -11.31
C MET A 1 6.55 -12.28 -10.12
N LEU A 2 6.68 -13.61 -10.08
CA LEU A 2 6.22 -14.43 -8.95
C LEU A 2 7.13 -14.22 -7.74
N ALA A 3 6.55 -14.11 -6.54
CA ALA A 3 7.33 -13.97 -5.31
C ALA A 3 8.18 -15.23 -5.06
N PRO A 4 9.46 -15.09 -4.67
CA PRO A 4 10.29 -16.25 -4.34
C PRO A 4 9.69 -17.09 -3.22
N LYS A 5 9.66 -18.42 -3.39
CA LYS A 5 9.07 -19.35 -2.40
C LYS A 5 9.68 -19.19 -1.01
N PHE A 6 10.98 -18.91 -0.92
CA PHE A 6 11.69 -18.74 0.35
C PHE A 6 11.28 -17.49 1.16
N TRP A 7 10.49 -16.58 0.59
CA TRP A 7 9.87 -15.47 1.33
C TRP A 7 8.76 -15.95 2.26
N TYR A 8 8.12 -17.09 1.95
CA TYR A 8 6.99 -17.67 2.68
C TYR A 8 7.21 -19.19 2.87
N PRO A 9 8.15 -19.61 3.76
CA PRO A 9 8.43 -21.02 3.97
C PRO A 9 7.26 -21.74 4.65
N GLU A 10 6.84 -22.88 4.11
CA GLU A 10 5.65 -23.63 4.57
C GLU A 10 5.83 -24.23 5.98
N ASN A 11 7.07 -24.51 6.41
CA ASN A 11 7.40 -25.15 7.68
C ASN A 11 8.44 -24.39 8.53
N ASN A 12 8.56 -23.06 8.37
CA ASN A 12 9.62 -22.27 9.03
C ASN A 12 11.06 -22.76 8.72
N GLU A 13 11.23 -23.56 7.67
CA GLU A 13 12.54 -24.06 7.26
C GLU A 13 13.45 -22.90 6.86
N LYS A 14 14.67 -22.92 7.40
CA LYS A 14 15.70 -21.94 7.06
C LYS A 14 16.15 -22.20 5.62
N SER A 15 15.57 -21.48 4.67
CA SER A 15 16.04 -21.51 3.29
C SER A 15 17.46 -20.95 3.19
N PHE A 16 18.40 -21.74 2.70
CA PHE A 16 19.79 -21.34 2.48
C PHE A 16 19.89 -20.09 1.59
N SER A 17 19.06 -20.01 0.54
CA SER A 17 18.98 -18.84 -0.33
C SER A 17 18.57 -17.57 0.44
N SER A 18 17.60 -17.67 1.35
CA SER A 18 17.21 -16.54 2.20
C SER A 18 18.35 -16.13 3.13
N LEU A 19 19.05 -17.10 3.74
CA LEU A 19 20.17 -16.84 4.65
C LEU A 19 21.33 -16.12 3.95
N ALA A 20 21.71 -16.57 2.76
CA ALA A 20 22.78 -15.95 1.97
C ALA A 20 22.47 -14.49 1.60
N LEU A 21 21.19 -14.14 1.48
CA LEU A 21 20.74 -12.79 1.11
C LEU A 21 20.54 -11.84 2.29
N ILE A 22 20.66 -12.32 3.54
CA ILE A 22 20.46 -11.50 4.75
C ILE A 22 21.30 -10.21 4.76
N PRO A 23 22.61 -10.21 4.42
CA PRO A 23 23.41 -8.99 4.42
C PRO A 23 22.83 -7.93 3.48
N PHE A 24 22.39 -8.34 2.29
CA PHE A 24 21.77 -7.43 1.32
C PHE A 24 20.43 -6.88 1.83
N GLY A 25 19.64 -7.70 2.53
CA GLY A 25 18.41 -7.25 3.18
C GLY A 25 18.65 -6.19 4.27
N HIS A 26 19.73 -6.33 5.05
CA HIS A 26 20.13 -5.33 6.04
C HIS A 26 20.56 -4.01 5.39
N ILE A 27 21.38 -4.08 4.33
CA ILE A 27 21.80 -2.89 3.56
C ILE A 27 20.57 -2.19 2.99
N TYR A 28 19.66 -2.92 2.34
CA TYR A 28 18.43 -2.38 1.79
C TYR A 28 17.58 -1.68 2.86
N SER A 29 17.36 -2.33 4.01
CA SER A 29 16.62 -1.73 5.12
C SER A 29 17.29 -0.48 5.68
N LEU A 30 18.62 -0.45 5.77
CA LEU A 30 19.36 0.71 6.26
C LEU A 30 19.21 1.89 5.31
N LEU A 31 19.39 1.66 4.00
CA LEU A 31 19.21 2.68 2.97
C LEU A 31 17.77 3.22 2.97
N SER A 32 16.78 2.35 3.09
CA SER A 32 15.38 2.75 3.20
C SER A 32 15.15 3.63 4.43
N LYS A 33 15.65 3.22 5.61
CA LYS A 33 15.55 4.01 6.86
C LYS A 33 16.22 5.37 6.72
N LEU A 34 17.43 5.43 6.15
CA LEU A 34 18.16 6.68 5.94
C LEU A 34 17.39 7.62 5.01
N ARG A 35 16.89 7.11 3.87
CA ARG A 35 16.07 7.86 2.93
C ARG A 35 14.82 8.45 3.59
N MET A 36 14.16 7.67 4.45
CA MET A 36 12.98 8.14 5.18
C MET A 36 13.30 9.19 6.24
N SER A 37 14.41 9.03 6.98
CA SER A 37 14.81 9.98 8.03
C SER A 37 15.28 11.34 7.51
N LYS A 38 15.79 11.39 6.27
CA LYS A 38 16.31 12.60 5.64
C LYS A 38 15.26 13.37 4.83
N ALA A 39 14.08 12.79 4.62
CA ALA A 39 13.08 13.40 3.77
C ALA A 39 12.37 14.55 4.49
N VAL A 40 12.24 15.68 3.79
CA VAL A 40 11.35 16.76 4.22
C VAL A 40 9.94 16.38 3.79
N LYS A 41 9.05 16.22 4.77
CA LYS A 41 7.65 15.90 4.54
C LYS A 41 6.90 17.18 4.19
N LYS A 42 6.27 17.21 3.02
CA LYS A 42 5.34 18.27 2.64
C LYS A 42 3.99 18.04 3.30
N GLN A 43 3.48 19.06 3.98
CA GLN A 43 2.14 19.11 4.52
C GLN A 43 1.20 19.79 3.52
N PHE A 44 -0.09 19.49 3.65
CA PHE A 44 -1.17 20.02 2.82
C PHE A 44 -2.32 20.44 3.72
N ASP A 45 -3.17 21.34 3.24
CA ASP A 45 -4.26 21.93 4.02
C ASP A 45 -5.51 21.02 4.12
N ILE A 46 -5.45 19.84 3.50
CA ILE A 46 -6.52 18.83 3.54
C ILE A 46 -5.96 17.48 4.05
N PRO A 47 -6.80 16.62 4.66
CA PRO A 47 -6.36 15.33 5.17
C PRO A 47 -5.82 14.40 4.07
N ILE A 48 -4.68 13.77 4.35
CA ILE A 48 -4.07 12.74 3.50
C ILE A 48 -4.12 11.39 4.22
N VAL A 49 -4.93 10.46 3.72
CA VAL A 49 -5.01 9.07 4.19
C VAL A 49 -4.19 8.17 3.28
N CYS A 50 -3.15 7.56 3.82
CA CYS A 50 -2.31 6.62 3.09
C CYS A 50 -2.79 5.19 3.29
N ILE A 51 -3.07 4.48 2.19
CA ILE A 51 -3.30 3.04 2.19
C ILE A 51 -2.09 2.35 1.58
N GLY A 52 -1.44 1.48 2.34
CA GLY A 52 -0.21 0.84 1.89
C GLY A 52 0.03 -0.53 2.48
N ASN A 53 1.24 -1.05 2.27
CA ASN A 53 1.66 -2.34 2.79
C ASN A 53 3.16 -2.39 3.09
N LEU A 54 3.61 -3.43 3.80
CA LEU A 54 5.04 -3.68 4.02
C LEU A 54 5.61 -4.74 3.08
N ASN A 55 4.78 -5.65 2.58
CA ASN A 55 5.20 -6.74 1.72
C ASN A 55 5.26 -6.32 0.25
N ALA A 56 6.25 -6.80 -0.49
CA ALA A 56 6.17 -6.88 -1.94
C ALA A 56 5.11 -7.93 -2.35
N GLY A 57 3.95 -7.47 -2.83
CA GLY A 57 2.88 -8.32 -3.35
C GLY A 57 1.48 -7.81 -3.01
N GLY A 58 0.47 -8.57 -3.48
CA GLY A 58 -0.94 -8.28 -3.24
C GLY A 58 -1.35 -8.48 -1.77
N THR A 59 -1.61 -7.37 -1.09
CA THR A 59 -2.04 -7.33 0.33
C THR A 59 -3.45 -6.77 0.51
N GLY A 60 -4.16 -6.49 -0.58
CA GLY A 60 -5.50 -5.90 -0.56
C GLY A 60 -5.53 -4.38 -0.42
N LYS A 61 -4.45 -3.67 -0.81
CA LYS A 61 -4.41 -2.21 -0.87
C LYS A 61 -5.54 -1.63 -1.74
N THR A 62 -5.58 -1.99 -3.02
CA THR A 62 -6.55 -1.45 -3.98
C THR A 62 -8.01 -1.66 -3.53
N PRO A 63 -8.45 -2.85 -3.09
CA PRO A 63 -9.78 -3.02 -2.50
C PRO A 63 -10.02 -2.17 -1.24
N THR A 64 -9.00 -1.98 -0.41
CA THR A 64 -9.10 -1.11 0.78
C THR A 64 -9.24 0.35 0.38
N THR A 65 -8.49 0.80 -0.63
CA THR A 65 -8.59 2.15 -1.19
C THR A 65 -9.97 2.40 -1.78
N ILE A 66 -10.51 1.44 -2.54
CA ILE A 66 -11.88 1.51 -3.08
C ILE A 66 -12.91 1.60 -1.95
N SER A 67 -12.86 0.69 -0.97
CA SER A 67 -13.79 0.69 0.16
C SER A 67 -13.73 1.99 0.98
N ALA A 68 -12.52 2.54 1.19
CA ALA A 68 -12.35 3.84 1.85
C ALA A 68 -12.92 4.99 1.02
N ALA A 69 -12.74 4.96 -0.31
CA ALA A 69 -13.30 5.98 -1.21
C ALA A 69 -14.83 5.97 -1.16
N GLU A 70 -15.46 4.81 -1.30
CA GLU A 70 -16.91 4.65 -1.23
C GLU A 70 -17.46 5.11 0.13
N PHE A 71 -16.85 4.66 1.24
CA PHE A 71 -17.25 5.04 2.59
C PHE A 71 -17.24 6.57 2.81
N LEU A 72 -16.24 7.27 2.28
CA LEU A 72 -16.11 8.72 2.40
C LEU A 72 -17.03 9.47 1.44
N ARG A 73 -17.22 8.97 0.21
CA ARG A 73 -18.16 9.53 -0.77
C ARG A 73 -19.61 9.41 -0.32
N ASP A 74 -19.98 8.33 0.35
CA ASP A 74 -21.31 8.18 0.97
C ASP A 74 -21.59 9.27 2.02
N ARG A 75 -20.52 9.80 2.63
CA ARG A 75 -20.54 10.94 3.57
C ARG A 75 -20.38 12.30 2.89
N LYS A 76 -20.44 12.33 1.55
CA LYS A 76 -20.41 13.53 0.72
C LYS A 76 -19.07 14.28 0.71
N TYR A 77 -17.97 13.63 1.07
CA TYR A 77 -16.64 14.18 0.82
C TYR A 77 -16.28 14.09 -0.66
N ASN A 78 -15.64 15.14 -1.20
CA ASN A 78 -15.00 15.07 -2.51
C ASN A 78 -13.64 14.34 -2.38
N VAL A 79 -13.70 13.02 -2.53
CA VAL A 79 -12.53 12.13 -2.37
C VAL A 79 -11.76 12.06 -3.68
N HIS A 80 -10.45 12.32 -3.63
CA HIS A 80 -9.56 12.10 -4.75
C HIS A 80 -8.50 11.06 -4.39
N ILE A 81 -8.10 10.23 -5.36
CA ILE A 81 -7.08 9.20 -5.18
C ILE A 81 -5.80 9.65 -5.88
N VAL A 82 -4.65 9.47 -5.24
CA VAL A 82 -3.34 9.71 -5.84
C VAL A 82 -2.54 8.41 -5.85
N SER A 83 -2.14 7.98 -7.04
CA SER A 83 -1.30 6.81 -7.27
C SER A 83 0.00 7.22 -7.97
N ARG A 84 0.99 6.33 -7.92
CA ARG A 84 2.24 6.49 -8.66
C ARG A 84 2.09 6.12 -10.14
N GLY A 85 1.07 5.35 -10.51
CA GLY A 85 0.89 4.81 -11.87
C GLY A 85 1.86 3.67 -12.19
N TYR A 86 2.02 2.71 -11.26
CA TYR A 86 2.95 1.60 -11.46
C TYR A 86 2.57 0.79 -12.71
N GLY A 87 3.55 0.55 -13.60
CA GLY A 87 3.34 -0.15 -14.86
C GLY A 87 2.94 0.76 -16.03
N GLY A 88 2.50 1.99 -15.75
CA GLY A 88 2.21 3.00 -16.77
C GLY A 88 3.42 3.87 -17.13
N ASN A 89 3.29 4.61 -18.23
CA ASN A 89 4.31 5.53 -18.75
C ASN A 89 4.16 6.98 -18.26
N ALA A 90 2.99 7.34 -17.74
CA ALA A 90 2.71 8.70 -17.30
C ALA A 90 3.57 9.11 -16.09
N MET A 91 4.35 10.17 -16.26
CA MET A 91 5.12 10.77 -15.16
C MET A 91 4.26 11.67 -14.26
N GLY A 92 3.19 12.23 -14.82
CA GLY A 92 2.21 13.06 -14.14
C GLY A 92 2.70 14.47 -13.74
N PRO A 93 1.85 15.27 -13.04
CA PRO A 93 0.50 14.89 -12.59
C PRO A 93 -0.50 14.81 -13.76
N LEU A 94 -1.20 13.69 -13.86
CA LEU A 94 -2.21 13.41 -14.90
C LEU A 94 -3.50 12.94 -14.24
N SER A 95 -4.63 13.52 -14.61
CA SER A 95 -5.95 13.00 -14.23
C SER A 95 -6.28 11.80 -15.11
N VAL A 96 -6.64 10.68 -14.49
CA VAL A 96 -6.99 9.46 -15.22
C VAL A 96 -8.37 9.63 -15.86
N ASN A 97 -8.47 9.21 -17.12
CA ASN A 97 -9.68 9.20 -17.92
C ASN A 97 -9.73 7.83 -18.60
N ASP A 98 -10.69 7.00 -18.22
CA ASP A 98 -10.81 5.62 -18.67
C ASP A 98 -11.27 5.49 -20.13
N THR A 99 -11.74 6.58 -20.74
CA THR A 99 -12.09 6.62 -22.17
C THR A 99 -10.91 7.03 -23.06
N GLU A 100 -9.90 7.70 -22.51
CA GLU A 100 -8.76 8.26 -23.26
C GLU A 100 -7.44 7.57 -22.93
N HIS A 101 -7.29 7.02 -21.73
CA HIS A 101 -6.06 6.42 -21.25
C HIS A 101 -6.18 4.89 -21.14
N SER A 102 -5.10 4.21 -21.50
CA SER A 102 -4.94 2.77 -21.36
C SER A 102 -4.09 2.39 -20.14
N ALA A 103 -4.00 1.09 -19.85
CA ALA A 103 -3.14 0.58 -18.78
C ALA A 103 -1.66 0.90 -19.01
N ASP A 104 -1.22 0.95 -20.27
CA ASP A 104 0.15 1.33 -20.62
C ASP A 104 0.41 2.81 -20.35
N ASP A 105 -0.62 3.65 -20.33
CA ASP A 105 -0.48 5.08 -20.05
C ASP A 105 -0.40 5.33 -18.55
N VAL A 106 -1.36 4.83 -17.79
CA VAL A 106 -1.56 5.22 -16.37
C VAL A 106 -1.37 4.09 -15.37
N GLY A 107 -1.26 2.83 -15.84
CA GLY A 107 -1.21 1.63 -15.02
C GLY A 107 -2.60 1.04 -14.74
N ASP A 108 -2.69 -0.29 -14.71
CA ASP A 108 -3.93 -1.04 -14.44
C ASP A 108 -4.62 -0.62 -13.13
N GLU A 109 -3.83 -0.45 -12.07
CA GLU A 109 -4.35 -0.07 -10.75
C GLU A 109 -4.98 1.33 -10.77
N ALA A 110 -4.41 2.26 -11.53
CA ALA A 110 -4.93 3.63 -11.61
C ALA A 110 -6.24 3.70 -12.42
N LEU A 111 -6.36 2.96 -13.52
CA LEU A 111 -7.61 2.81 -14.27
C LEU A 111 -8.71 2.17 -13.42
N MET A 112 -8.36 1.13 -12.67
CA MET A 112 -9.33 0.49 -11.78
C MET A 112 -9.83 1.48 -10.73
N LEU A 113 -8.94 2.27 -10.13
CA LEU A 113 -9.30 3.26 -9.10
C LEU A 113 -10.15 4.41 -9.67
N SER A 114 -9.94 4.82 -10.93
CA SER A 114 -10.70 5.91 -11.55
C SER A 114 -12.19 5.61 -11.70
N ALA A 115 -12.58 4.33 -11.77
CA ALA A 115 -13.99 3.93 -11.75
C ALA A 115 -14.70 4.25 -10.41
N PHE A 116 -13.94 4.43 -9.32
CA PHE A 116 -14.49 4.63 -7.97
C PHE A 116 -14.28 6.02 -7.39
N ALA A 117 -13.30 6.79 -7.88
CA ALA A 117 -13.13 8.21 -7.55
C ALA A 117 -12.17 8.89 -8.53
N PRO A 118 -12.22 10.24 -8.68
CA PRO A 118 -11.20 10.98 -9.43
C PRO A 118 -9.78 10.56 -9.01
N THR A 119 -9.00 10.08 -9.98
CA THR A 119 -7.71 9.45 -9.72
C THR A 119 -6.61 10.19 -10.46
N TRP A 120 -5.52 10.47 -9.76
CA TRP A 120 -4.35 11.18 -10.29
C TRP A 120 -3.13 10.28 -10.28
N VAL A 121 -2.43 10.21 -11.41
CA VAL A 121 -1.13 9.56 -11.52
C VAL A 121 -0.04 10.61 -11.46
N ALA A 122 0.90 10.47 -10.51
CA ALA A 122 2.07 11.32 -10.42
C ALA A 122 3.26 10.59 -9.80
N THR A 123 4.42 10.64 -10.48
CA THR A 123 5.69 10.14 -9.94
C THR A 123 6.06 10.90 -8.65
N LYS A 124 5.86 12.22 -8.65
CA LYS A 124 5.90 13.05 -7.45
C LYS A 124 4.49 13.22 -6.92
N ARG A 125 4.14 12.45 -5.88
CA ARG A 125 2.81 12.48 -5.27
C ARG A 125 2.37 13.86 -4.80
N SER A 126 3.33 14.71 -4.40
CA SER A 126 3.03 16.09 -4.05
C SER A 126 2.34 16.86 -5.17
N ASP A 127 2.67 16.56 -6.42
CA ASP A 127 2.18 17.29 -7.58
C ASP A 127 0.78 16.79 -7.92
N GLY A 128 0.54 15.48 -7.80
CA GLY A 128 -0.80 14.88 -7.90
C GLY A 128 -1.76 15.38 -6.82
N ILE A 129 -1.29 15.48 -5.56
CA ILE A 129 -2.07 16.05 -4.46
C ILE A 129 -2.44 17.51 -4.74
N GLN A 130 -1.49 18.32 -5.24
CA GLN A 130 -1.77 19.71 -5.59
C GLN A 130 -2.81 19.84 -6.69
N SER A 131 -2.74 19.01 -7.73
CA SER A 131 -3.75 19.01 -8.79
C SER A 131 -5.11 18.58 -8.27
N ALA A 132 -5.17 17.56 -7.42
CA ALA A 132 -6.41 17.13 -6.79
C ALA A 132 -7.05 18.23 -5.91
N ILE A 133 -6.24 18.95 -5.11
CA ILE A 133 -6.71 20.10 -4.30
C ILE A 133 -7.29 21.20 -5.20
N LYS A 134 -6.64 21.51 -6.32
CA LYS A 134 -7.14 22.50 -7.29
C LYS A 134 -8.47 22.10 -7.91
N GLU A 135 -8.69 20.80 -8.07
CA GLU A 135 -9.95 20.21 -8.56
C GLU A 135 -11.00 20.05 -7.43
N GLY A 136 -10.73 20.59 -6.24
CA GLY A 136 -11.68 20.67 -5.15
C GLY A 136 -11.71 19.47 -4.20
N ALA A 137 -10.65 18.67 -4.14
CA ALA A 137 -10.58 17.55 -3.20
C ALA A 137 -10.71 18.02 -1.74
N ASP A 138 -11.57 17.37 -0.97
CA ASP A 138 -11.69 17.56 0.49
C ASP A 138 -10.75 16.62 1.25
N ILE A 139 -10.41 15.49 0.66
CA ILE A 139 -9.59 14.43 1.25
C ILE A 139 -8.87 13.64 0.16
N ILE A 140 -7.60 13.30 0.41
CA ILE A 140 -6.81 12.46 -0.49
C ILE A 140 -6.66 11.05 0.07
N LEU A 141 -6.89 10.05 -0.78
CA LEU A 141 -6.45 8.68 -0.57
C LEU A 141 -5.16 8.42 -1.36
N LEU A 142 -4.07 8.18 -0.66
CA LEU A 142 -2.77 7.90 -1.26
C LEU A 142 -2.57 6.37 -1.39
N ASP A 143 -2.66 5.86 -2.61
CA ASP A 143 -2.50 4.44 -2.90
C ASP A 143 -1.00 4.05 -3.03
N ASP A 144 -0.61 3.01 -2.29
CA ASP A 144 0.77 2.52 -2.13
C ASP A 144 1.79 3.61 -1.70
N GLY A 145 1.35 4.58 -0.88
CA GLY A 145 2.15 5.72 -0.42
C GLY A 145 3.05 5.47 0.78
N PHE A 146 3.02 4.26 1.37
CA PHE A 146 3.56 4.03 2.72
C PHE A 146 5.08 4.20 2.82
N GLN A 147 5.81 3.87 1.76
CA GLN A 147 7.26 4.08 1.64
C GLN A 147 7.63 5.41 0.96
N ASP A 148 6.68 6.31 0.72
CA ASP A 148 6.95 7.66 0.24
C ASP A 148 7.15 8.60 1.43
N PRO A 149 8.38 9.05 1.72
CA PRO A 149 8.62 9.91 2.86
C PRO A 149 8.46 11.40 2.54
N SER A 150 8.15 11.77 1.29
CA SER A 150 8.04 13.18 0.85
C SER A 150 6.71 13.84 1.21
N VAL A 151 5.69 13.04 1.56
CA VAL A 151 4.34 13.50 1.88
C VAL A 151 4.02 13.16 3.33
N TYR A 152 3.60 14.17 4.10
CA TYR A 152 3.01 13.98 5.42
C TYR A 152 1.65 13.28 5.29
N LYS A 153 1.36 12.34 6.19
CA LYS A 153 0.16 11.51 6.17
C LYS A 153 -0.54 11.74 7.50
N ASP A 154 -1.80 12.15 7.46
CA ASP A 154 -2.62 12.37 8.64
C ASP A 154 -3.12 11.05 9.22
N LEU A 155 -3.31 10.05 8.35
CA LEU A 155 -3.65 8.69 8.74
C LEU A 155 -2.93 7.70 7.82
N SER A 156 -2.30 6.68 8.39
CA SER A 156 -1.62 5.62 7.66
C SER A 156 -2.26 4.26 7.98
N ILE A 157 -2.99 3.72 7.01
CA ILE A 157 -3.62 2.41 7.05
C ILE A 157 -2.71 1.41 6.35
N LEU A 158 -2.29 0.39 7.10
CA LEU A 158 -1.49 -0.70 6.58
C LEU A 158 -2.38 -1.92 6.28
N THR A 159 -2.21 -2.52 5.10
CA THR A 159 -2.92 -3.74 4.70
C THR A 159 -1.98 -4.94 4.70
N VAL A 160 -2.48 -6.09 5.15
CA VAL A 160 -1.77 -7.36 5.11
C VAL A 160 -2.70 -8.50 4.73
N ASN A 161 -2.23 -9.41 3.88
CA ASN A 161 -2.96 -10.64 3.61
C ASN A 161 -2.77 -11.60 4.80
N ALA A 162 -3.85 -11.93 5.51
CA ALA A 162 -3.83 -12.73 6.73
C ALA A 162 -3.20 -14.11 6.53
N LYS A 163 -3.40 -14.73 5.35
CA LYS A 163 -2.84 -16.04 5.02
C LYS A 163 -1.32 -16.00 4.84
N LYS A 164 -0.80 -14.95 4.18
CA LYS A 164 0.64 -14.79 3.91
C LYS A 164 1.40 -14.14 5.08
N GLY A 165 0.74 -13.26 5.83
CA GLY A 165 1.36 -12.44 6.87
C GLY A 165 2.55 -11.64 6.35
N PHE A 166 3.59 -11.50 7.18
CA PHE A 166 4.84 -10.78 6.89
C PHE A 166 5.96 -11.71 6.37
N GLY A 167 5.61 -12.95 6.01
CA GLY A 167 6.55 -13.97 5.52
C GLY A 167 7.64 -14.32 6.53
N ASN A 168 8.88 -14.43 6.06
CA ASN A 168 10.04 -14.75 6.90
C ASN A 168 10.59 -13.57 7.74
N ASN A 169 9.84 -12.45 7.83
CA ASN A 169 10.21 -11.22 8.54
C ASN A 169 11.52 -10.54 8.09
N ARG A 170 12.04 -10.88 6.91
CA ARG A 170 13.25 -10.26 6.34
C ARG A 170 12.90 -9.25 5.26
N CYS A 171 13.79 -8.29 5.08
CA CYS A 171 13.67 -7.32 4.01
C CYS A 171 14.14 -7.91 2.67
N ILE A 172 13.67 -7.31 1.57
CA ILE A 172 14.10 -7.61 0.21
C ILE A 172 15.63 -7.43 0.11
N PRO A 173 16.36 -8.35 -0.55
CA PRO A 173 15.88 -9.52 -1.30
C PRO A 173 15.72 -10.81 -0.46
N ALA A 174 16.15 -10.82 0.81
CA ALA A 174 16.11 -12.00 1.68
C ALA A 174 14.70 -12.43 2.10
N GLY A 175 13.74 -11.51 2.05
CA GLY A 175 12.34 -11.70 2.41
C GLY A 175 11.42 -10.70 1.71
N PRO A 176 10.12 -10.72 2.01
CA PRO A 176 9.13 -9.94 1.29
C PRO A 176 9.06 -8.47 1.73
N LEU A 177 9.68 -8.07 2.85
CA LEU A 177 9.44 -6.76 3.43
C LEU A 177 10.24 -5.63 2.74
N ARG A 178 9.60 -4.49 2.49
CA ARG A 178 10.24 -3.28 1.94
C ARG A 178 11.03 -2.48 3.00
N GLU A 179 10.86 -2.82 4.27
CA GLU A 179 11.55 -2.24 5.42
C GLU A 179 11.44 -3.20 6.62
N LYS A 180 12.11 -2.90 7.75
CA LYS A 180 11.95 -3.70 8.97
C LYS A 180 10.49 -3.63 9.44
N LEU A 181 9.94 -4.79 9.81
CA LEU A 181 8.56 -4.90 10.28
C LEU A 181 8.25 -3.91 11.41
N SER A 182 9.12 -3.83 12.42
CA SER A 182 8.95 -2.90 13.55
C SER A 182 8.85 -1.44 13.12
N ASN A 183 9.74 -0.99 12.22
CA ASN A 183 9.76 0.40 11.74
C ASN A 183 8.52 0.73 10.91
N GLY A 184 8.04 -0.25 10.14
CA GLY A 184 6.83 -0.11 9.37
C GLY A 184 5.61 0.03 10.28
N LEU A 185 5.46 -0.89 11.24
CA LEU A 185 4.34 -0.91 12.17
C LEU A 185 4.30 0.33 13.08
N GLU A 186 5.45 0.82 13.54
CA GLU A 186 5.54 2.05 14.36
C GLU A 186 4.93 3.29 13.66
N ARG A 187 4.91 3.31 12.32
CA ARG A 187 4.36 4.43 11.53
C ARG A 187 2.93 4.20 11.04
N ALA A 188 2.35 3.03 11.32
CA ALA A 188 0.99 2.72 10.93
C ALA A 188 0.06 3.06 12.09
N ASP A 189 -1.02 3.79 11.79
CA ASP A 189 -2.05 4.11 12.77
C ASP A 189 -3.07 2.97 12.90
N VAL A 190 -3.29 2.23 11.80
CA VAL A 190 -4.22 1.10 11.74
C VAL A 190 -3.61 -0.01 10.90
N LEU A 191 -3.78 -1.26 11.34
CA LEU A 191 -3.48 -2.45 10.55
C LEU A 191 -4.79 -3.13 10.14
N ILE A 192 -5.00 -3.40 8.86
CA ILE A 192 -6.11 -4.20 8.33
C ILE A 192 -5.57 -5.53 7.83
N SER A 193 -5.98 -6.61 8.50
CA SER A 193 -5.68 -7.97 8.10
C SER A 193 -6.81 -8.54 7.25
N ILE A 194 -6.47 -9.01 6.05
CA ILE A 194 -7.44 -9.41 5.02
C ILE A 194 -7.36 -10.91 4.75
N GLY A 195 -8.46 -11.63 4.98
CA GLY A 195 -8.53 -13.07 4.74
C GLY A 195 -9.61 -13.78 5.56
N THR A 196 -9.77 -15.08 5.30
CA THR A 196 -10.76 -15.95 5.95
C THR A 196 -10.58 -16.00 7.46
N GLU A 197 -11.63 -16.37 8.19
CA GLU A 197 -11.58 -16.49 9.66
C GLU A 197 -10.42 -17.37 10.15
N THR A 198 -10.17 -18.51 9.51
CA THR A 198 -9.03 -19.39 9.79
C THR A 198 -7.70 -18.65 9.63
N SER A 199 -7.54 -17.88 8.56
CA SER A 199 -6.34 -17.09 8.30
C SER A 199 -6.15 -16.00 9.36
N GLN A 200 -7.24 -15.37 9.80
CA GLN A 200 -7.20 -14.34 10.85
C GLN A 200 -6.74 -14.90 12.20
N ARG A 201 -7.24 -16.09 12.58
CA ARG A 201 -6.83 -16.76 13.83
C ARG A 201 -5.32 -17.06 13.82
N THR A 202 -4.82 -17.62 12.72
CA THR A 202 -3.39 -17.91 12.55
C THR A 202 -2.55 -16.62 12.55
N PHE A 203 -2.97 -15.61 11.81
CA PHE A 203 -2.27 -14.33 11.74
C PHE A 203 -2.14 -13.68 13.13
N LYS A 204 -3.24 -13.62 13.89
CA LYS A 204 -3.23 -13.09 15.25
C LYS A 204 -2.30 -13.89 16.15
N SER A 205 -2.34 -15.23 16.09
CA SER A 205 -1.46 -16.09 16.90
C SER A 205 0.03 -15.79 16.67
N ILE A 206 0.43 -15.62 15.40
CA ILE A 206 1.84 -15.42 15.03
C ILE A 206 2.29 -13.98 15.33
N TYR A 207 1.47 -12.97 15.04
CA TYR A 207 1.89 -11.58 15.02
C TYR A 207 1.40 -10.75 16.21
N LYS A 208 0.69 -11.35 17.18
CA LYS A 208 0.14 -10.63 18.36
C LYS A 208 1.14 -9.70 19.04
N SER A 209 2.41 -10.12 19.18
CA SER A 209 3.46 -9.33 19.85
C SER A 209 3.97 -8.14 19.03
N TYR A 210 3.75 -8.13 17.72
CA TYR A 210 4.17 -7.05 16.83
C TYR A 210 3.10 -5.96 16.70
N ILE A 211 1.83 -6.30 16.95
CA ILE A 211 0.68 -5.43 16.71
C ILE A 211 0.39 -4.62 17.97
N ASN A 212 0.77 -3.36 17.95
CA ASN A 212 0.56 -2.38 19.02
C ASN A 212 -0.43 -1.26 18.65
N MET A 213 -1.10 -1.40 17.50
CA MET A 213 -2.11 -0.47 16.97
C MET A 213 -3.46 -1.17 16.80
N PRO A 214 -4.55 -0.42 16.57
CA PRO A 214 -5.84 -0.99 16.17
C PRO A 214 -5.72 -1.96 15.00
N LEU A 215 -6.31 -3.15 15.16
CA LEU A 215 -6.35 -4.21 14.15
C LEU A 215 -7.77 -4.37 13.61
N GLY A 216 -7.98 -3.94 12.37
CA GLY A 216 -9.17 -4.25 11.57
C GLY A 216 -9.08 -5.63 10.92
N ILE A 217 -10.23 -6.28 10.74
CA ILE A 217 -10.36 -7.54 10.02
C ILE A 217 -11.27 -7.29 8.82
N ALA A 218 -10.85 -7.77 7.65
CA ALA A 218 -11.66 -7.70 6.45
C ALA A 218 -11.56 -9.01 5.64
N THR A 219 -12.55 -9.20 4.76
CA THR A 219 -12.59 -10.24 3.74
C THR A 219 -12.69 -9.57 2.37
N LEU A 220 -12.16 -10.22 1.34
CA LEU A 220 -12.38 -9.78 -0.03
C LEU A 220 -13.59 -10.50 -0.57
N GLU A 221 -14.57 -9.72 -1.02
CA GLU A 221 -15.66 -10.21 -1.85
C GLU A 221 -15.35 -9.84 -3.30
N VAL A 222 -15.55 -10.79 -4.21
CA VAL A 222 -15.40 -10.52 -5.64
C VAL A 222 -16.59 -9.68 -6.06
N LEU A 223 -16.33 -8.45 -6.52
CA LEU A 223 -17.36 -7.65 -7.17
C LEU A 223 -17.76 -8.36 -8.46
N ASN A 224 -19.02 -8.77 -8.55
CA ASN A 224 -19.59 -9.26 -9.80
C ASN A 224 -19.74 -8.07 -10.74
N THR A 225 -18.69 -7.75 -11.50
CA THR A 225 -18.66 -6.59 -12.40
C THR A 225 -19.45 -6.80 -13.70
N GLY A 226 -20.18 -7.90 -13.84
CA GLY A 226 -20.98 -8.19 -15.04
C GLY A 226 -20.14 -8.38 -16.33
N LEU A 227 -18.81 -8.34 -16.21
CA LEU A 227 -17.88 -8.63 -17.29
C LEU A 227 -17.67 -10.15 -17.33
N SER A 228 -18.51 -10.81 -18.14
CA SER A 228 -18.33 -12.19 -18.63
C SER A 228 -17.41 -12.24 -19.84
#